data_AF-A0A2T0U2U2-F1
#
_entry.id   AF-A0A2T0U2U2-F1
#
_cell.length_a   1.000
_cell.length_b   1.000
_cell.length_c   1.000
_cell.angle_alpha   90.00
_cell.angle_beta   90.00
_cell.angle_gamma   90.00
#
_symmetry.space_group_name_H-M   'P 1'
#
loop_
_entity.id
_entity.type
_entity.pdbx_description
1 polymer ?
#
loop_
_entity_poly.entity_id
_entity_poly.type
_entity_poly.pdbx_seq_one_letter_code
_entity_poly.pdbx_strand_id
1 'polypeptide(L)'
;MTNRVSHEQIMWIHEYNAYDRLARTPEKLYELIRPAHEHFEHTGRVPDWCGTDFLRGWAFYLARADRHAGAEGSHHEISAILEVLDSQDANE
;
A
#
# COMPACT_ATOMS: atom_id res chain seq x y z
N MET A 1 9.59 -17.23 3.81
CA MET A 1 8.47 -17.18 4.76
C MET A 1 7.40 -16.32 4.12
N THR A 2 6.27 -16.90 3.73
CA THR A 2 5.17 -16.19 3.06
C THR A 2 4.40 -15.41 4.13
N ASN A 3 4.71 -14.13 4.28
CA ASN A 3 4.06 -13.28 5.29
C ASN A 3 2.65 -12.91 4.78
N ARG A 4 1.65 -13.68 5.19
CA ARG A 4 0.24 -13.45 4.84
C ARG A 4 -0.30 -12.29 5.68
N VAL A 5 -0.78 -11.26 5.01
CA VAL A 5 -1.48 -10.11 5.63
C VAL A 5 -2.70 -10.61 6.43
N SER A 6 -2.86 -10.15 7.66
CA SER A 6 -3.98 -10.54 8.52
C SER A 6 -5.28 -9.84 8.11
N HIS A 7 -6.44 -10.42 8.48
CA HIS A 7 -7.74 -9.81 8.20
C HIS A 7 -7.91 -8.45 8.90
N GLU A 8 -7.31 -8.28 10.09
CA GLU A 8 -7.31 -7.00 10.82
C GLU A 8 -6.49 -5.93 10.11
N GLN A 9 -5.33 -6.29 9.54
CA GLN A 9 -4.53 -5.37 8.73
C GLN A 9 -5.30 -4.91 7.48
N ILE A 10 -6.04 -5.81 6.82
CA ILE A 10 -6.90 -5.46 5.67
C ILE A 10 -8.04 -4.53 6.09
N MET A 11 -8.68 -4.80 7.23
CA MET A 11 -9.75 -3.95 7.76
C MET A 11 -9.24 -2.54 8.10
N TRP A 12 -8.07 -2.44 8.74
CA TRP A 12 -7.42 -1.18 9.05
C TRP A 12 -7.04 -0.38 7.79
N ILE A 13 -6.52 -1.04 6.75
CA ILE A 13 -6.23 -0.39 5.46
C ILE A 13 -7.51 0.22 4.88
N HIS A 14 -8.65 -0.48 4.98
CA HIS A 14 -9.93 0.01 4.47
C HIS A 14 -10.55 1.15 5.29
N GLU A 15 -10.19 1.31 6.56
CA GLU A 15 -10.58 2.47 7.37
C GLU A 15 -9.87 3.76 6.93
N TYR A 16 -8.70 3.63 6.31
CA TYR A 16 -8.01 4.76 5.69
C TYR A 16 -8.70 5.15 4.38
N ASN A 17 -9.60 6.13 4.45
CA ASN A 17 -10.24 6.69 3.26
C ASN A 17 -9.24 7.56 2.47
N ALA A 18 -8.39 6.88 1.69
CA ALA A 18 -7.39 7.50 0.82
C ALA A 18 -8.03 8.41 -0.25
N TYR A 19 -9.29 8.15 -0.63
CA TYR A 19 -10.00 9.02 -1.58
C TYR A 19 -10.25 10.41 -1.01
N ASP A 20 -10.66 10.49 0.25
CA ASP A 20 -10.90 11.77 0.91
C ASP A 20 -9.59 12.46 1.33
N ARG A 21 -8.52 11.70 1.60
CA ARG A 21 -7.26 12.25 2.13
C ARG A 21 -6.18 12.54 1.09
N LEU A 22 -6.06 11.75 0.04
CA LEU A 22 -4.94 11.82 -0.90
C LEU A 22 -5.38 12.18 -2.32
N ALA A 23 -6.43 11.55 -2.82
CA ALA A 23 -6.87 11.77 -4.19
C ALA A 23 -8.32 11.34 -4.39
N ARG A 24 -9.21 12.28 -4.72
CA ARG A 24 -10.67 12.07 -4.84
C ARG A 24 -11.12 10.99 -5.85
N THR A 25 -10.23 10.47 -6.70
CA THR A 25 -10.57 9.43 -7.69
C THR A 25 -9.49 8.35 -7.78
N PRO A 26 -9.83 7.12 -8.23
CA PRO A 26 -8.86 6.02 -8.40
C PRO A 26 -7.70 6.36 -9.33
N GLU A 27 -7.95 7.11 -10.40
CA GLU A 27 -6.94 7.47 -11.39
C GLU A 27 -5.91 8.43 -10.78
N LYS A 28 -6.37 9.43 -10.04
CA LYS A 28 -5.49 10.37 -9.34
C LYS A 28 -4.72 9.70 -8.21
N LEU A 29 -5.33 8.72 -7.55
CA LEU A 29 -4.66 7.92 -6.52
C LEU A 29 -3.54 7.08 -7.15
N TYR A 30 -3.81 6.45 -8.30
CA TYR A 30 -2.78 5.73 -9.05
C TYR A 30 -1.66 6.65 -9.52
N GLU A 31 -1.96 7.83 -10.08
CA GLU A 31 -0.93 8.79 -10.50
C GLU A 31 0.01 9.20 -9.36
N LEU A 32 -0.53 9.35 -8.15
CA LEU A 32 0.24 9.66 -6.94
C LEU A 32 1.12 8.48 -6.51
N ILE A 33 0.60 7.25 -6.60
CA ILE A 33 1.29 6.02 -6.18
C ILE A 33 2.32 5.55 -7.20
N ARG A 34 2.07 5.79 -8.49
CA ARG A 34 2.82 5.22 -9.62
C ARG A 34 4.34 5.32 -9.46
N PRO A 35 4.94 6.45 -9.04
CA PRO A 35 6.40 6.53 -8.86
C PRO A 35 6.95 5.55 -7.81
N ALA A 36 6.21 5.30 -6.72
CA ALA A 36 6.59 4.33 -5.71
C ALA A 36 6.38 2.89 -6.20
N HIS A 37 5.28 2.64 -6.90
CA HIS A 37 4.98 1.36 -7.51
C HIS A 37 6.05 0.95 -8.53
N GLU A 38 6.41 1.83 -9.46
CA GLU A 38 7.48 1.59 -10.44
C GLU A 38 8.83 1.33 -9.74
N HIS A 39 9.16 2.09 -8.69
CA HIS A 39 10.36 1.84 -7.90
C HIS A 39 10.35 0.44 -7.27
N PHE A 40 9.21 0.02 -6.71
CA PHE A 40 9.06 -1.30 -6.13
C PHE A 40 9.17 -2.42 -7.17
N GLU A 41 8.55 -2.27 -8.34
CA GLU A 41 8.69 -3.24 -9.43
C GLU A 41 10.15 -3.41 -9.88
N HIS A 42 10.94 -2.32 -9.87
CA HIS A 42 12.34 -2.36 -10.27
C HIS A 42 13.31 -2.86 -9.19
N THR A 43 13.01 -2.60 -7.92
CA THR A 43 13.97 -2.82 -6.81
C THR A 43 13.54 -3.87 -5.80
N GLY A 44 12.24 -4.22 -5.77
CA GLY A 44 11.62 -5.02 -4.73
C GLY A 44 11.58 -4.33 -3.36
N ARG A 45 11.78 -3.01 -3.30
CA ARG A 45 11.87 -2.24 -2.05
C ARG A 45 10.91 -1.06 -2.04
N VAL A 46 10.38 -0.76 -0.86
CA VAL A 46 9.59 0.45 -0.61
C VAL A 46 10.57 1.64 -0.57
N PRO A 47 10.30 2.75 -1.28
CA PRO A 47 11.16 3.92 -1.21
C PRO A 47 11.15 4.59 0.18
N ASP A 48 12.32 5.05 0.64
CA ASP A 48 12.49 5.67 1.97
C ASP A 48 11.74 7.01 2.14
N TRP A 49 11.36 7.66 1.02
CA TRP A 49 10.60 8.93 1.05
C TRP A 49 9.10 8.72 1.32
N CYS A 50 8.61 7.47 1.27
CA CYS A 50 7.21 7.16 1.48
C CYS A 50 6.83 7.31 2.95
N GLY A 51 6.14 8.40 3.29
CA GLY A 51 5.56 8.59 4.62
C GLY A 51 4.36 7.68 4.89
N THR A 52 3.99 7.53 6.16
CA THR A 52 2.91 6.66 6.64
C THR A 52 1.60 6.81 5.88
N ASP A 53 1.14 8.04 5.63
CA ASP A 53 -0.12 8.29 4.92
C ASP A 53 -0.06 7.90 3.44
N PHE A 54 1.11 8.03 2.81
CA PHE A 54 1.34 7.57 1.44
C PHE A 54 1.31 6.04 1.37
N LEU A 55 2.00 5.37 2.30
CA LEU A 55 2.03 3.92 2.41
C LEU A 55 0.62 3.33 2.62
N ARG A 56 -0.18 3.95 3.49
CA ARG A 56 -1.59 3.57 3.70
C ARG A 56 -2.42 3.72 2.42
N GLY A 57 -2.24 4.84 1.70
CA GLY A 57 -2.93 5.07 0.42
C GLY A 57 -2.55 4.06 -0.66
N TRP A 58 -1.27 3.68 -0.70
CA TRP A 58 -0.76 2.68 -1.62
C TRP A 58 -1.31 1.28 -1.32
N ALA A 59 -1.28 0.85 -0.06
CA ALA A 59 -1.87 -0.43 0.36
C ALA A 59 -3.38 -0.47 0.07
N PHE A 60 -4.10 0.63 0.29
CA PHE A 60 -5.53 0.75 -0.03
C PHE A 60 -5.80 0.58 -1.54
N TYR A 61 -4.98 1.21 -2.38
CA TYR A 61 -5.10 1.08 -3.83
C TYR A 61 -4.88 -0.38 -4.28
N LEU A 62 -3.83 -1.04 -3.79
CA LEU A 62 -3.51 -2.42 -4.14
C LEU A 62 -4.60 -3.40 -3.69
N ALA A 63 -5.09 -3.28 -2.45
CA ALA A 63 -6.19 -4.12 -1.94
C ALA A 63 -7.47 -3.97 -2.79
N ARG A 64 -7.72 -2.76 -3.32
CA ARG A 64 -8.85 -2.51 -4.21
C ARG A 64 -8.61 -3.06 -5.62
N ALA A 65 -7.42 -2.89 -6.17
CA ALA A 65 -7.04 -3.41 -7.47
C ALA A 65 -7.13 -4.94 -7.50
N ASP A 66 -6.65 -5.61 -6.45
CA ASP A 66 -6.73 -7.07 -6.29
C ASP A 66 -8.19 -7.57 -6.32
N ARG A 67 -9.07 -6.92 -5.55
CA ARG A 67 -10.51 -7.24 -5.50
C ARG A 67 -11.24 -7.06 -6.84
N HIS A 68 -10.80 -6.14 -7.69
CA HIS A 68 -11.46 -5.82 -8.96
C HIS A 68 -10.81 -6.46 -10.19
N ALA A 69 -9.52 -6.79 -10.14
CA ALA A 69 -8.75 -7.25 -11.29
C ALA A 69 -8.13 -8.66 -11.10
N GLY A 70 -8.20 -9.26 -9.90
CA GLY A 70 -7.59 -10.57 -9.63
C GLY A 70 -6.06 -10.55 -9.71
N ALA A 71 -5.44 -9.44 -9.30
CA ALA A 71 -4.02 -9.18 -9.48
C ALA A 71 -3.15 -9.95 -8.45
N GLU A 72 -2.88 -11.23 -8.73
CA GLU A 72 -2.05 -12.15 -7.94
C GLU A 72 -0.63 -11.62 -7.56
N GLY A 73 -0.18 -10.50 -8.14
CA GLY A 73 1.11 -9.87 -7.82
C GLY A 73 1.10 -8.94 -6.59
N SER A 74 -0.06 -8.50 -6.12
CA SER A 74 -0.17 -7.41 -5.14
C SER A 74 0.23 -7.81 -3.72
N HIS A 75 0.22 -9.10 -3.39
CA HIS A 75 0.48 -9.58 -2.02
C HIS A 75 1.89 -9.28 -1.52
N HIS A 76 2.91 -9.41 -2.38
CA HIS A 76 4.30 -9.17 -1.99
C HIS A 76 4.56 -7.69 -1.70
N GLU A 77 3.93 -6.82 -2.48
CA GLU A 77 4.01 -5.36 -2.34
C GLU A 77 3.27 -4.86 -1.09
N ILE A 78 2.06 -5.39 -0.83
CA ILE A 78 1.32 -5.08 0.41
C ILE A 78 2.12 -5.54 1.65
N SER A 79 2.71 -6.74 1.63
CA SER A 79 3.52 -7.22 2.76
C SER A 79 4.72 -6.30 3.03
N ALA A 80 5.43 -5.85 1.99
CA ALA A 80 6.55 -4.93 2.15
C ALA A 80 6.13 -3.56 2.72
N ILE A 81 4.97 -3.04 2.29
CA ILE A 81 4.41 -1.79 2.82
C ILE A 81 4.09 -1.93 4.32
N LEU A 82 3.49 -3.06 4.71
CA LEU A 82 3.14 -3.31 6.11
C LEU A 82 4.38 -3.47 7.00
N GLU A 83 5.43 -4.11 6.51
CA GLU A 83 6.70 -4.23 7.25
C GLU A 83 7.34 -2.85 7.52
N VAL A 84 7.25 -1.93 6.57
CA VAL A 84 7.70 -0.55 6.77
C VAL A 84 6.82 0.15 7.79
N LEU A 85 5.49 0.03 7.69
CA LEU A 85 4.55 0.65 8.64
C LEU A 85 4.76 0.16 10.07
N ASP A 86 4.86 -1.16 10.28
CA ASP A 86 5.11 -1.76 11.60
C ASP A 86 6.44 -1.27 12.20
N SER A 87 7.44 -1.03 11.35
CA SER A 87 8.75 -0.49 11.78
C SER A 87 8.68 0.99 12.17
N GLN A 88 7.76 1.78 11.59
CA GLN A 88 7.56 3.18 11.96
C GLN A 88 6.79 3.29 13.29
N ASP A 89 5.73 2.51 13.48
CA ASP A 89 4.93 2.49 14.72
C ASP A 89 5.74 1.99 15.93
N ALA A 90 6.73 1.13 15.73
CA ALA A 90 7.63 0.66 16.80
C ALA A 90 8.66 1.71 17.28
N ASN A 91 8.79 2.82 16.57
CA ASN A 91 9.77 3.88 16.83
C ASN A 91 9.13 5.19 17.37
N GLU A 92 7.82 5.17 17.64
CA GLU A 92 7.05 6.19 18.37
C GLU A 92 6.84 5.80 19.85
#